data_AF-A0A4P2QXN1-F1
#
_entry.id   AF-A0A4P2QXN1-F1
#
_cell.length_a   1.000
_cell.length_b   1.000
_cell.length_c   1.000
_cell.angle_alpha   90.00
_cell.angle_beta   90.00
_cell.angle_gamma   90.00
#
_symmetry.space_group_name_H-M   'P 1'
#
loop_
_entity.id
_entity.type
_entity.pdbx_description
1 polymer ?
#
loop_
_entity_poly.entity_id
_entity_poly.type
_entity_poly.pdbx_seq_one_letter_code
_entity_poly.pdbx_strand_id
1 'polypeptide(L)'
;MTTNYDFVLQYAAPPGTPVFTWREARQAREYLAAVSAHRPLLKLHGCASRPDTVVLTGLEYERLRQNEEYLSLLRFVFDSQAILFLGFGLSDPLDLDLAMRQARYAGAAEGEKFALLHRDCAAQVREKFPQVQVITYPDHSSVPAIIAQLVRAARQRQQP
;
A
#
# COMPACT_ATOMS: atom_id res chain seq x y z
N MET A 1 0.10 -1.44 3.53
CA MET A 1 1.18 -2.14 2.80
C MET A 1 2.27 -1.13 2.47
N THR A 2 3.49 -1.56 2.16
CA THR A 2 4.60 -0.67 1.75
C THR A 2 5.57 -1.39 0.80
N THR A 3 6.25 -0.62 -0.04
CA THR A 3 7.40 -1.03 -0.86
C THR A 3 8.74 -0.70 -0.18
N ASN A 4 8.72 -0.04 0.97
CA ASN A 4 9.93 0.33 1.72
C ASN A 4 10.55 -0.88 2.44
N TYR A 5 11.88 -0.90 2.49
CA TYR A 5 12.66 -1.96 3.15
C TYR A 5 12.90 -1.69 4.64
N ASP A 6 12.82 -0.43 5.08
CA ASP A 6 13.13 0.04 6.44
C ASP A 6 12.08 -0.37 7.49
N PHE A 7 12.37 -0.09 8.76
CA PHE A 7 11.54 -0.52 9.90
C PHE A 7 10.62 0.58 10.45
N VAL A 8 10.51 1.76 9.82
CA VAL A 8 9.79 2.91 10.38
C VAL A 8 8.33 2.56 10.66
N LEU A 9 7.64 1.95 9.70
CA LEU A 9 6.25 1.52 9.89
C LEU A 9 6.10 0.37 10.90
N GLN A 10 7.13 -0.48 11.03
CA GLN A 10 7.12 -1.58 11.99
C GLN A 10 7.26 -1.07 13.42
N TYR A 11 8.13 -0.07 13.65
CA TYR A 11 8.29 0.55 14.96
C TYR A 11 7.09 1.41 15.38
N ALA A 12 6.38 2.01 14.41
CA ALA A 12 5.17 2.77 14.66
C ALA A 12 3.92 1.89 14.88
N ALA A 13 3.98 0.61 14.50
CA ALA A 13 2.85 -0.31 14.64
C ALA A 13 2.67 -0.77 16.10
N PRO A 14 1.43 -1.13 16.51
CA PRO A 14 1.20 -1.72 17.82
C PRO A 14 2.10 -2.95 18.09
N PRO A 15 2.54 -3.17 19.35
CA PRO A 15 3.29 -4.35 19.71
C PRO A 15 2.56 -5.63 19.29
N GLY A 16 3.27 -6.56 18.66
CA GLY A 16 2.71 -7.81 18.16
C GLY A 16 2.03 -7.73 16.78
N THR A 17 2.07 -6.58 16.08
CA THR A 17 1.63 -6.51 14.68
C THR A 17 2.45 -7.48 13.80
N PRO A 18 1.81 -8.44 13.12
CA PRO A 18 2.52 -9.34 12.21
C PRO A 18 3.08 -8.61 11.01
N VAL A 19 4.28 -9.01 10.57
CA VAL A 19 4.95 -8.43 9.40
C VAL A 19 5.20 -9.52 8.36
N PHE A 20 4.57 -9.40 7.19
CA PHE A 20 4.70 -10.34 6.09
C PHE A 20 5.40 -9.69 4.89
N THR A 21 6.14 -10.49 4.13
CA THR A 21 6.63 -10.14 2.78
C THR A 21 5.83 -10.90 1.74
N TRP A 22 6.17 -10.66 0.46
CA TRP A 22 5.63 -11.44 -0.65
C TRP A 22 5.93 -12.94 -0.56
N ARG A 23 6.99 -13.37 0.15
CA ARG A 23 7.27 -14.80 0.37
C ARG A 23 6.24 -15.47 1.27
N GLU A 24 5.58 -14.70 2.13
CA GLU A 24 4.53 -15.17 3.03
C GLU A 24 3.13 -14.72 2.56
N ALA A 25 2.93 -14.55 1.24
CA ALA A 25 1.72 -13.94 0.70
C ALA A 25 0.45 -14.75 1.03
N ARG A 26 0.53 -16.08 0.97
CA ARG A 26 -0.59 -16.96 1.36
C ARG A 26 -0.95 -16.78 2.83
N GLN A 27 0.02 -16.83 3.73
CA GLN A 27 -0.20 -16.66 5.17
C GLN A 27 -0.74 -15.26 5.49
N ALA A 28 -0.24 -14.23 4.80
CA ALA A 28 -0.74 -12.87 4.93
C ALA A 28 -2.22 -12.76 4.51
N ARG A 29 -2.60 -13.40 3.39
CA ARG A 29 -3.97 -13.43 2.91
C ARG A 29 -4.90 -14.16 3.88
N GLU A 30 -4.49 -15.32 4.38
CA GLU A 30 -5.22 -16.08 5.40
C GLU A 30 -5.41 -15.26 6.68
N TYR A 31 -4.36 -14.57 7.13
CA TYR A 31 -4.41 -13.70 8.30
C TYR A 31 -5.38 -12.51 8.12
N LEU A 32 -5.40 -11.91 6.93
CA LEU A 32 -6.33 -10.83 6.58
C LEU A 32 -7.78 -11.29 6.46
N ALA A 33 -8.00 -12.52 5.99
CA ALA A 33 -9.33 -13.12 5.87
C ALA A 33 -9.90 -13.54 7.24
N ALA A 34 -9.03 -13.90 8.19
CA ALA A 34 -9.42 -14.08 9.58
C ALA A 34 -9.82 -12.74 10.22
N VAL A 35 -10.85 -12.75 11.07
CA VAL A 35 -11.23 -11.59 11.91
C VAL A 35 -10.18 -11.41 13.01
N SER A 36 -9.02 -10.89 12.62
CA SER A 36 -7.87 -10.67 13.49
C SER A 36 -7.96 -9.30 14.16
N ALA A 37 -7.58 -9.23 15.44
CA ALA A 37 -7.60 -7.99 16.22
C ALA A 37 -6.67 -6.89 15.69
N HIS A 38 -5.63 -7.27 14.93
CA HIS A 38 -4.65 -6.35 14.36
C HIS A 38 -4.57 -6.54 12.85
N ARG A 39 -4.41 -5.44 12.11
CA ARG A 39 -4.07 -5.49 10.68
C ARG A 39 -2.56 -5.72 10.53
N PRO A 40 -2.12 -6.60 9.62
CA PRO A 40 -0.69 -6.87 9.43
C PRO A 40 0.01 -5.76 8.65
N LEU A 41 1.32 -5.65 8.81
CA LEU A 41 2.18 -4.86 7.93
C LEU A 41 2.67 -5.74 6.77
N LEU A 42 2.27 -5.41 5.55
CA LEU A 42 2.71 -6.08 4.33
C LEU A 42 3.85 -5.30 3.68
N LYS A 43 5.02 -5.91 3.55
CA LYS A 43 6.21 -5.33 2.90
C LYS A 43 6.44 -6.01 1.55
N LEU A 44 5.88 -5.44 0.49
CA LEU A 44 5.74 -6.07 -0.82
C LEU A 44 7.08 -6.28 -1.53
N HIS A 45 8.06 -5.40 -1.30
CA HIS A 45 9.41 -5.54 -1.86
C HIS A 45 10.40 -6.19 -0.88
N GLY A 46 9.91 -6.75 0.24
CA GLY A 46 10.76 -7.41 1.22
C GLY A 46 11.15 -6.54 2.40
N CYS A 47 12.17 -6.99 3.15
CA CYS A 47 12.59 -6.36 4.40
C CYS A 47 14.12 -6.28 4.47
N ALA A 48 14.67 -5.17 4.95
CA ALA A 48 16.12 -5.00 5.11
C ALA A 48 16.77 -6.06 6.03
N SER A 49 16.02 -6.62 6.99
CA SER A 49 16.49 -7.72 7.85
C SER A 49 16.34 -9.11 7.23
N ARG A 50 15.72 -9.23 6.04
CA ARG A 50 15.50 -10.49 5.31
C ARG A 50 15.94 -10.31 3.86
N PRO A 51 17.26 -10.26 3.58
CA PRO A 51 17.77 -9.90 2.25
C PRO A 51 17.26 -10.79 1.11
N ASP A 52 16.95 -12.05 1.39
CA ASP A 52 16.38 -13.01 0.44
C ASP A 52 14.94 -12.68 -0.01
N THR A 53 14.29 -11.74 0.66
CA THR A 53 12.96 -11.22 0.30
C THR A 53 13.02 -9.93 -0.51
N VAL A 54 14.20 -9.33 -0.69
CA VAL A 54 14.34 -8.02 -1.30
C VAL A 54 14.03 -8.08 -2.80
N VAL A 55 13.31 -7.07 -3.30
CA VAL A 55 12.91 -6.93 -4.72
C VAL A 55 13.39 -5.58 -5.19
N LEU A 56 14.48 -5.55 -5.96
CA LEU A 56 15.11 -4.32 -6.44
C LEU A 56 15.35 -4.35 -7.95
N THR A 57 15.54 -5.53 -8.52
CA THR A 57 15.93 -5.73 -9.91
C THR A 57 14.73 -6.06 -10.79
N GLY A 58 14.82 -5.76 -12.08
CA GLY A 58 13.79 -6.11 -13.06
C GLY A 58 13.45 -7.62 -13.08
N LEU A 59 14.44 -8.49 -12.83
CA LEU A 59 14.23 -9.93 -12.75
C LEU A 59 13.39 -10.33 -11.53
N GLU A 60 13.61 -9.70 -10.38
CA GLU A 60 12.82 -9.94 -9.17
C GLU A 60 11.39 -9.45 -9.34
N TYR A 61 11.20 -8.29 -9.97
CA TYR A 61 9.86 -7.82 -10.35
C TYR A 61 9.14 -8.80 -11.27
N GLU A 62 9.83 -9.37 -12.25
CA GLU A 62 9.22 -10.33 -13.17
C GLU A 62 8.85 -11.64 -12.47
N ARG A 63 9.73 -12.14 -11.60
CA ARG A 63 9.42 -13.31 -10.75
C ARG A 63 8.19 -13.07 -9.88
N LEU A 64 8.05 -11.87 -9.31
CA LEU A 64 6.87 -11.51 -8.53
C LEU A 64 5.59 -11.47 -9.36
N ARG A 65 5.65 -11.00 -10.61
CA ARG A 65 4.49 -11.00 -11.52
C ARG A 65 4.03 -12.41 -11.88
N GLN A 66 4.89 -13.41 -11.71
CA GLN A 66 4.56 -14.82 -11.94
C GLN A 66 4.21 -15.57 -10.64
N ASN A 67 4.25 -14.88 -9.49
CA ASN A 67 3.94 -15.48 -8.20
C ASN A 67 2.44 -15.40 -7.91
N GLU A 68 1.74 -16.51 -8.10
CA GLU A 68 0.29 -16.62 -7.93
C GLU A 68 -0.19 -16.28 -6.50
N GLU A 69 0.58 -16.66 -5.47
CA GLU A 69 0.21 -16.35 -4.08
C GLU A 69 0.29 -14.84 -3.82
N TYR A 70 1.34 -14.19 -4.35
CA TYR A 70 1.50 -12.74 -4.29
C TYR A 70 0.38 -12.01 -5.03
N LEU A 71 0.09 -12.41 -6.26
CA LEU A 71 -1.01 -11.83 -7.04
C LEU A 71 -2.36 -12.03 -6.34
N SER A 72 -2.61 -13.21 -5.78
CA SER A 72 -3.82 -13.50 -5.02
C SER A 72 -3.97 -12.61 -3.78
N LEU A 73 -2.89 -12.37 -3.04
CA LEU A 73 -2.88 -11.43 -1.91
C LEU A 73 -3.21 -10.01 -2.38
N LEU A 74 -2.56 -9.52 -3.45
CA LEU A 74 -2.83 -8.19 -3.97
C LEU A 74 -4.27 -8.04 -4.39
N ARG A 75 -4.80 -8.99 -5.18
CA ARG A 75 -6.20 -9.00 -5.58
C ARG A 75 -7.12 -8.92 -4.38
N PHE A 76 -6.90 -9.76 -3.37
CA PHE A 76 -7.70 -9.76 -2.15
C PHE A 76 -7.72 -8.39 -1.47
N VAL A 77 -6.57 -7.74 -1.33
CA VAL A 77 -6.47 -6.42 -0.68
C VAL A 77 -7.19 -5.34 -1.50
N PHE A 78 -6.96 -5.29 -2.81
CA PHE A 78 -7.55 -4.27 -3.68
C PHE A 78 -9.05 -4.46 -3.93
N ASP A 79 -9.56 -5.70 -3.87
CA ASP A 79 -10.99 -5.99 -4.03
C ASP A 79 -11.79 -5.71 -2.75
N SER A 80 -11.16 -5.86 -1.58
CA SER A 80 -11.88 -5.84 -0.29
C SER A 80 -11.72 -4.55 0.51
N GLN A 81 -10.84 -3.63 0.11
CA GLN A 81 -10.49 -2.44 0.90
C GLN A 81 -10.41 -1.18 0.02
N ALA A 82 -10.81 -0.04 0.59
CA ALA A 82 -10.41 1.26 0.05
C ALA A 82 -8.91 1.48 0.28
N ILE A 83 -8.20 1.97 -0.75
CA ILE A 83 -6.74 2.14 -0.72
C ILE A 83 -6.38 3.62 -0.68
N LEU A 84 -5.54 4.01 0.29
CA LEU A 84 -4.94 5.34 0.36
C LEU A 84 -3.42 5.24 0.09
N PHE A 85 -2.98 5.88 -0.98
CA PHE A 85 -1.57 6.01 -1.36
C PHE A 85 -0.95 7.23 -0.66
N LEU A 86 0.15 7.01 0.07
CA LEU A 86 0.91 8.02 0.82
C LEU A 86 2.41 7.89 0.53
N GLY A 87 3.13 9.00 0.53
CA GLY A 87 4.60 8.99 0.49
C GLY A 87 5.22 8.79 -0.90
N PHE A 88 4.44 9.00 -1.96
CA PHE A 88 4.93 8.93 -3.34
C PHE A 88 5.20 10.34 -3.89
N GLY A 89 6.36 10.54 -4.50
CA GLY A 89 6.72 11.74 -5.26
C GLY A 89 6.85 11.41 -6.75
N LEU A 90 6.53 12.36 -7.63
CA LEU A 90 6.59 12.17 -9.09
C LEU A 90 8.01 11.90 -9.64
N SER A 91 9.06 12.07 -8.83
CA SER A 91 10.43 11.69 -9.18
C SER A 91 10.59 10.19 -9.39
N ASP A 92 9.66 9.38 -8.85
CA ASP A 92 9.61 7.96 -9.11
C ASP A 92 8.23 7.55 -9.67
N PRO A 93 8.02 7.66 -10.99
CA PRO A 93 6.82 7.15 -11.64
C PRO A 93 6.70 5.62 -11.54
N LEU A 94 7.66 4.91 -10.92
CA LEU A 94 7.58 3.46 -10.74
C LEU A 94 6.57 3.09 -9.67
N ASP A 95 6.48 3.74 -8.50
CA ASP A 95 5.78 3.10 -7.37
C ASP A 95 4.24 3.08 -7.46
N LEU A 96 3.59 4.22 -7.74
CA LEU A 96 2.12 4.24 -7.91
C LEU A 96 1.73 3.47 -9.18
N ASP A 97 2.49 3.64 -10.25
CA ASP A 97 2.30 2.92 -11.51
C ASP A 97 2.48 1.42 -11.32
N LEU A 98 3.47 1.00 -10.54
CA LEU A 98 3.76 -0.39 -10.22
C LEU A 98 2.65 -0.97 -9.34
N ALA A 99 2.22 -0.27 -8.29
CA ALA A 99 1.12 -0.73 -7.46
C ALA A 99 -0.17 -0.87 -8.28
N MET A 100 -0.48 0.10 -9.15
CA MET A 100 -1.64 0.05 -10.03
C MET A 100 -1.52 -1.03 -11.10
N ARG A 101 -0.34 -1.21 -11.71
CA ARG A 101 -0.07 -2.29 -12.66
C ARG A 101 -0.18 -3.64 -11.99
N GLN A 102 0.38 -3.81 -10.80
CA GLN A 102 0.33 -5.06 -10.04
C GLN A 102 -1.11 -5.41 -9.67
N ALA A 103 -1.92 -4.44 -9.22
CA ALA A 103 -3.35 -4.65 -8.99
C ALA A 103 -4.09 -5.06 -10.28
N ARG A 104 -3.79 -4.41 -11.41
CA ARG A 104 -4.36 -4.78 -12.72
C ARG A 104 -3.92 -6.16 -13.20
N TYR A 105 -2.63 -6.49 -13.05
CA TYR A 105 -2.07 -7.81 -13.37
C TYR A 105 -2.70 -8.90 -12.51
N ALA A 106 -2.97 -8.60 -11.24
CA ALA A 106 -3.69 -9.49 -10.34
C ALA A 106 -5.19 -9.62 -10.67
N GLY A 107 -5.72 -8.84 -11.63
CA GLY A 107 -7.14 -8.85 -12.00
C GLY A 107 -8.05 -8.27 -10.91
N ALA A 108 -7.54 -7.35 -10.09
CA ALA A 108 -8.32 -6.70 -9.05
C ALA A 108 -9.37 -5.73 -9.63
N ALA A 109 -10.52 -5.64 -8.97
CA ALA A 109 -11.59 -4.73 -9.27
C ALA A 109 -11.18 -3.26 -9.07
N GLU A 110 -11.91 -2.35 -9.70
CA GLU A 110 -11.76 -0.92 -9.48
C GLU A 110 -12.42 -0.46 -8.18
N GLY A 111 -11.91 -0.95 -7.04
CA GLY A 111 -12.27 -0.42 -5.72
C GLY A 111 -11.85 1.04 -5.51
N GLU A 112 -12.32 1.66 -4.44
CA GLU A 112 -12.03 3.06 -4.11
C GLU A 112 -10.53 3.29 -3.86
N LYS A 113 -9.93 4.23 -4.59
CA LYS A 113 -8.50 4.56 -4.52
C LYS A 113 -8.32 6.05 -4.32
N PHE A 114 -7.51 6.40 -3.34
CA PHE A 114 -7.19 7.77 -2.96
C PHE A 114 -5.69 7.96 -2.97
N ALA A 115 -5.20 9.14 -3.31
CA ALA A 115 -3.80 9.50 -3.16
C ALA A 115 -3.67 10.85 -2.44
N LEU A 116 -2.87 10.91 -1.38
CA LEU A 116 -2.53 12.16 -0.70
C LEU A 116 -1.20 12.69 -1.25
N LEU A 117 -1.24 13.80 -1.98
CA LEU A 117 -0.11 14.30 -2.75
C LEU A 117 0.16 15.77 -2.51
N HIS A 118 1.42 16.18 -2.68
CA HIS A 118 1.75 17.60 -2.73
C HIS A 118 1.00 18.25 -3.91
N ARG A 119 0.46 19.46 -3.71
CA ARG A 119 -0.39 20.13 -4.70
C ARG A 119 0.27 20.25 -6.09
N ASP A 120 1.58 20.45 -6.12
CA ASP A 120 2.35 20.61 -7.37
C ASP A 120 2.43 19.31 -8.18
N CYS A 121 2.21 18.16 -7.53
CA CYS A 121 2.23 16.85 -8.16
C CYS A 121 0.84 16.36 -8.62
N ALA A 122 -0.22 17.05 -8.20
CA ALA A 122 -1.58 16.52 -8.30
C ALA A 122 -2.08 16.42 -9.76
N ALA A 123 -1.73 17.38 -10.61
CA ALA A 123 -2.20 17.42 -12.00
C ALA A 123 -1.73 16.19 -12.78
N GLN A 124 -0.45 15.85 -12.70
CA GLN A 124 0.12 14.70 -13.42
C GLN A 124 -0.49 13.37 -12.96
N VAL A 125 -0.74 13.20 -11.66
CA VAL A 125 -1.36 11.97 -11.16
C VAL A 125 -2.82 11.86 -11.60
N ARG A 126 -3.58 12.95 -11.60
CA ARG A 126 -4.97 12.94 -12.10
C ARG A 126 -5.05 12.59 -13.59
N GLU A 127 -4.11 13.09 -14.38
CA GLU A 127 -4.03 12.78 -15.81
C GLU A 127 -3.69 11.29 -16.05
N LYS A 128 -2.66 10.78 -15.35
CA LYS A 128 -2.19 9.39 -15.53
C LYS A 128 -3.12 8.34 -14.91
N PHE A 129 -3.78 8.68 -13.80
CA PHE A 129 -4.61 7.76 -13.02
C PHE A 129 -5.97 8.40 -12.68
N PRO A 130 -6.86 8.59 -13.67
CA PRO A 130 -8.16 9.25 -13.48
C PRO A 130 -9.09 8.50 -12.49
N GLN A 131 -8.85 7.20 -12.29
CA GLN A 131 -9.57 6.37 -11.33
C GLN A 131 -9.11 6.56 -9.86
N VAL A 132 -8.07 7.36 -9.61
CA VAL A 132 -7.56 7.65 -8.27
C VAL A 132 -8.00 9.04 -7.83
N GLN A 133 -8.71 9.12 -6.71
CA GLN A 133 -9.13 10.39 -6.13
C GLN A 133 -7.95 11.08 -5.43
N VAL A 134 -7.48 12.19 -6.02
CA VAL A 134 -6.33 12.92 -5.50
C VAL A 134 -6.74 13.97 -4.46
N ILE A 135 -6.27 13.77 -3.23
CA ILE A 135 -6.34 14.72 -2.11
C ILE A 135 -4.99 15.46 -2.07
N THR A 136 -5.03 16.78 -2.06
CA THR A 136 -3.81 17.60 -2.13
C THR A 136 -3.46 18.25 -0.79
N TYR A 137 -2.18 18.39 -0.51
CA TYR A 137 -1.66 19.20 0.58
C TYR A 137 -0.65 20.25 0.11
N PRO A 138 -0.57 21.40 0.79
CA PRO A 138 0.29 22.52 0.38
C PRO A 138 1.75 22.39 0.83
N ASP A 139 2.01 21.60 1.88
CA ASP A 139 3.34 21.40 2.46
C ASP A 139 3.38 20.08 3.26
N HIS A 140 4.53 19.39 3.29
CA HIS A 140 4.65 18.10 3.98
C HIS A 140 4.36 18.20 5.50
N SER A 141 4.60 19.34 6.14
CA SER A 141 4.28 19.55 7.56
C SER A 141 2.77 19.48 7.85
N SER A 142 1.92 19.63 6.84
CA SER A 142 0.46 19.53 6.99
C SER A 142 -0.06 18.09 6.95
N VAL A 143 0.73 17.13 6.46
CA VAL A 143 0.32 15.72 6.32
C VAL A 143 -0.09 15.08 7.65
N PRO A 144 0.66 15.23 8.76
CA PRO A 144 0.24 14.67 10.05
C PRO A 144 -1.15 15.14 10.50
N ALA A 145 -1.47 16.42 10.30
CA ALA A 145 -2.77 16.98 10.66
C ALA A 145 -3.90 16.38 9.81
N ILE A 146 -3.68 16.20 8.51
CA ILE A 146 -4.62 15.57 7.59
C ILE A 146 -4.88 14.11 7.99
N ILE A 147 -3.82 13.33 8.25
CA ILE A 147 -3.96 11.94 8.70
C ILE A 147 -4.73 11.86 10.03
N ALA A 148 -4.43 12.75 10.98
CA ALA A 148 -5.16 12.79 12.26
C ALA A 148 -6.66 13.11 12.08
N GLN A 149 -7.01 13.97 11.12
CA GLN A 149 -8.41 14.22 10.78
C GLN A 149 -9.08 12.99 10.16
N LEU A 150 -8.42 12.30 9.22
CA LEU A 150 -8.94 11.07 8.61
C LEU A 150 -9.18 9.97 9.65
N VAL A 151 -8.25 9.77 10.59
CA VAL A 151 -8.41 8.80 11.67
C VAL A 151 -9.61 9.13 12.56
N ARG A 152 -9.81 10.42 12.91
CA ARG A 152 -10.97 10.86 13.70
C ARG A 152 -12.28 10.59 12.96
N ALA A 153 -12.36 10.96 11.68
CA ALA A 153 -13.55 10.74 10.86
C ALA A 153 -13.87 9.24 10.70
N ALA A 154 -12.85 8.40 10.50
CA ALA A 154 -13.01 6.96 10.40
C ALA A 154 -13.56 6.33 11.68
N ARG A 155 -13.08 6.79 12.86
CA ARG A 155 -13.58 6.32 14.16
C ARG A 155 -15.03 6.74 14.41
N GLN A 156 -15.41 7.95 14.03
CA GLN A 156 -16.78 8.43 14.17
C GLN A 156 -17.78 7.65 13.31
N ARG A 157 -17.38 7.21 12.10
CA ARG A 157 -18.21 6.33 11.26
C ARG A 157 -18.36 4.90 11.79
N GLN A 158 -17.47 4.46 12.68
CA GLN A 158 -17.50 3.11 13.27
C GLN A 158 -18.22 3.08 14.63
N GLN A 159 -18.64 4.23 15.15
CA GLN A 159 -19.53 4.31 16.32
C GLN A 159 -20.98 4.21 15.80
N PRO A 160 -21.77 3.24 16.31
CA PRO A 160 -23.15 3.03 15.88
C PRO A 160 -24.07 4.20 16.23
#